data_AF-X1NZ01-F1
#
_entry.id   AF-X1NZ01-F1
#
_cell.length_a   1.000
_cell.length_b   1.000
_cell.length_c   1.000
_cell.angle_alpha   90.00
_cell.angle_beta   90.00
_cell.angle_gamma   90.00
#
_symmetry.space_group_name_H-M   'P 1'
#
loop_
_entity.id
_entity.type
_entity.pdbx_description
1 polymer ?
#
loop_
_entity_poly.entity_id
_entity_poly.type
_entity_poly.pdbx_seq_one_letter_code
_entity_poly.pdbx_strand_id
1 'polypeptide(L)'
;EEEAQFVVSEVERLVGQDKFNLGNCAVMYRTNAQSRALEEAFVRYGTPYKLVAGTRFYERREIKDIIAYLRLIQNPYDSVSLLRVINVPGRGIGQQTIARLSNWAKSMSIPEYEGLQLIAKPENSEEHQPPFSPRITKGTGWFCKPDTGIY
;
A
#
# COMPACT_ATOMS: atom_id res chain seq x y z
N GLU A 1 7.66 -32.24 5.83
CA GLU A 1 6.27 -32.58 5.49
C GLU A 1 5.66 -33.56 6.48
N GLU A 2 6.35 -34.64 6.86
CA GLU A 2 5.84 -35.64 7.82
C GLU A 2 5.37 -35.05 9.15
N GLU A 3 6.12 -34.10 9.73
CA GLU A 3 5.73 -33.41 10.97
C GLU A 3 4.40 -32.63 10.82
N ALA A 4 4.19 -31.97 9.68
CA ALA A 4 2.95 -31.23 9.43
C ALA A 4 1.76 -32.17 9.26
N GLN A 5 1.94 -33.31 8.59
CA GLN A 5 0.91 -34.35 8.47
C GLN A 5 0.55 -34.93 9.84
N PHE A 6 1.56 -35.21 10.67
CA PHE A 6 1.36 -35.69 12.03
C PHE A 6 0.52 -34.70 12.85
N VAL A 7 0.84 -33.40 12.80
CA VAL A 7 0.07 -32.36 13.49
C VAL A 7 -1.39 -32.33 13.04
N VAL A 8 -1.67 -32.38 11.73
CA VAL A 8 -3.05 -32.39 11.21
C VAL A 8 -3.81 -33.63 11.69
N SER A 9 -3.18 -34.81 11.60
CA SER A 9 -3.79 -36.07 12.04
C SER A 9 -4.11 -36.08 13.54
N GLU A 10 -3.25 -35.47 14.35
CA GLU A 10 -3.46 -35.37 15.80
C GLU A 10 -4.59 -34.38 16.13
N VAL A 11 -4.69 -33.26 15.40
CA VAL A 11 -5.82 -32.32 15.53
C VAL A 11 -7.14 -33.00 15.17
N GLU A 12 -7.19 -33.73 14.05
CA GLU A 12 -8.39 -34.48 13.64
C GLU A 12 -8.76 -35.56 14.66
N ARG A 13 -7.77 -36.27 15.22
CA ARG A 13 -7.98 -37.27 16.28
C ARG A 13 -8.56 -36.65 17.55
N LEU A 14 -8.10 -35.47 17.96
CA LEU A 14 -8.60 -34.77 19.14
C LEU A 14 -10.02 -34.22 18.94
N VAL A 15 -10.32 -33.72 17.75
CA VAL A 15 -11.67 -33.23 17.39
C VAL A 15 -12.66 -34.40 17.26
N GLY A 16 -12.24 -35.52 16.68
CA GLY A 16 -13.07 -36.73 16.55
C GLY A 16 -13.43 -37.42 17.88
N GLN A 17 -12.81 -37.03 19.00
CA GLN A 17 -13.15 -37.52 20.34
C GLN A 17 -14.23 -36.67 21.03
N ASP A 18 -14.84 -35.70 20.33
CA ASP A 18 -15.88 -34.78 20.84
C ASP A 18 -15.48 -33.96 22.09
N LYS A 19 -14.19 -33.93 22.42
CA LYS A 19 -13.67 -33.19 23.59
C LYS A 19 -13.19 -31.78 23.24
N PHE A 20 -12.86 -31.52 21.97
CA PHE A 20 -12.25 -30.28 21.53
C PHE A 20 -12.79 -29.88 20.16
N ASN A 21 -13.01 -28.58 19.96
CA ASN A 21 -13.31 -28.03 18.63
C ASN A 21 -12.02 -27.57 17.95
N LEU A 22 -12.05 -27.43 16.62
CA LEU A 22 -10.92 -26.87 15.84
C LEU A 22 -10.43 -25.52 16.38
N GLY A 23 -11.34 -24.69 16.90
CA GLY A 23 -11.01 -23.40 17.52
C GLY A 23 -10.26 -23.50 18.86
N ASN A 24 -10.16 -24.68 19.47
CA ASN A 24 -9.41 -24.92 20.70
C ASN A 24 -7.97 -25.39 20.44
N CYS A 25 -7.61 -25.69 19.19
CA CYS A 25 -6.29 -26.13 18.81
C CYS A 25 -5.47 -24.95 18.27
N ALA A 26 -4.25 -24.77 18.78
CA ALA A 26 -3.31 -23.77 18.29
C ALA A 26 -1.95 -24.43 18.01
N VAL A 27 -1.41 -24.20 16.81
CA VAL A 27 -0.09 -24.69 16.41
C VAL A 27 0.87 -23.51 16.43
N MET A 28 1.87 -23.58 17.31
CA MET A 28 2.92 -22.56 17.42
C MET A 28 4.20 -23.02 16.72
N TYR A 29 4.81 -22.13 15.95
CA TYR A 29 6.07 -22.38 15.26
C TYR A 29 6.99 -21.17 15.43
N ARG A 30 8.29 -21.38 15.19
CA ARG A 30 9.33 -20.39 15.49
C ARG A 30 9.50 -19.35 14.39
N THR A 31 9.31 -19.74 13.12
CA THR A 31 9.54 -18.86 11.96
C THR A 31 8.39 -18.92 10.97
N ASN A 32 8.08 -17.80 10.31
CA ASN A 32 7.01 -17.73 9.30
C ASN A 32 7.22 -18.66 8.09
N ALA A 33 8.45 -19.10 7.84
CA ALA A 33 8.73 -20.06 6.77
C ALA A 33 8.14 -21.46 7.08
N GLN A 34 8.02 -21.81 8.36
CA GLN A 34 7.48 -23.10 8.81
C GLN A 34 5.96 -23.18 8.63
N SER A 35 5.24 -22.04 8.52
CA SER A 35 3.79 -22.06 8.33
C SER A 35 3.41 -22.74 7.01
N ARG A 36 4.23 -22.61 5.97
CA ARG A 36 3.93 -23.12 4.63
C ARG A 36 3.67 -24.63 4.61
N ALA A 37 4.52 -25.42 5.28
CA ALA A 37 4.35 -26.87 5.32
C ALA A 37 3.07 -27.28 6.08
N LEU A 38 2.70 -26.53 7.12
CA LEU A 38 1.45 -26.73 7.85
C LEU A 38 0.25 -26.33 6.98
N GLU A 39 0.28 -25.17 6.33
CA GLU A 39 -0.77 -24.71 5.42
C GLU A 39 -1.03 -25.70 4.30
N GLU A 40 0.01 -26.18 3.63
CA GLU A 40 -0.10 -27.19 2.57
C GLU A 40 -0.70 -28.51 3.10
N ALA A 41 -0.38 -28.90 4.33
CA ALA A 41 -1.00 -30.06 4.97
C ALA A 41 -2.49 -29.80 5.27
N PHE A 42 -2.84 -28.72 5.98
CA PHE A 42 -4.23 -28.38 6.32
C PHE A 42 -5.13 -28.27 5.07
N VAL A 43 -4.62 -27.66 3.98
CA VAL A 43 -5.33 -27.60 2.69
C VAL A 43 -5.53 -28.99 2.08
N ARG A 44 -4.49 -29.84 2.11
CA ARG A 44 -4.54 -31.21 1.54
C ARG A 44 -5.56 -32.10 2.23
N TYR A 45 -5.69 -32.00 3.56
CA TYR A 45 -6.64 -32.78 4.36
C TYR A 45 -8.02 -32.12 4.45
N GLY A 46 -8.19 -30.88 3.94
CA GLY A 46 -9.46 -30.17 3.97
C GLY A 46 -9.86 -29.66 5.37
N THR A 47 -8.92 -29.63 6.31
CA THR A 47 -9.19 -29.18 7.68
C THR A 47 -9.16 -27.65 7.76
N PRO A 48 -10.26 -26.99 8.21
CA PRO A 48 -10.31 -25.54 8.33
C PRO A 48 -9.23 -25.00 9.27
N TYR A 49 -8.46 -24.01 8.81
CA TYR A 49 -7.42 -23.37 9.60
C TYR A 49 -7.46 -21.85 9.45
N LYS A 50 -6.93 -21.16 10.46
CA LYS A 50 -6.73 -19.71 10.44
C LYS A 50 -5.27 -19.40 10.69
N LEU A 51 -4.59 -18.84 9.68
CA LEU A 51 -3.22 -18.38 9.83
C LEU A 51 -3.20 -17.03 10.56
N VAL A 52 -2.60 -16.98 11.75
CA VAL A 52 -2.44 -15.76 12.57
C VAL A 52 -1.06 -15.12 12.33
N ALA A 53 -0.49 -15.31 11.14
CA ALA A 53 0.82 -14.80 10.80
C ALA A 53 0.79 -14.22 9.39
N GLY A 54 1.01 -12.90 9.27
CA GLY A 54 1.13 -12.29 7.96
C GLY A 54 1.24 -10.78 7.98
N THR A 55 2.42 -10.24 8.30
CA THR A 55 2.78 -8.88 7.84
C THR A 55 2.69 -8.76 6.32
N ARG A 56 2.79 -9.90 5.61
CA ARG A 56 2.64 -10.02 4.15
C ARG A 56 1.37 -9.39 3.60
N PHE A 57 0.25 -9.35 4.35
CA PHE A 57 -0.96 -8.67 3.87
C PHE A 57 -0.70 -7.18 3.65
N TYR A 58 -0.14 -6.49 4.65
CA TYR A 58 0.20 -5.06 4.57
C TYR A 58 1.45 -4.77 3.75
N GLU A 59 2.26 -5.78 3.42
CA GLU A 59 3.45 -5.61 2.58
C GLU A 59 3.13 -5.50 1.09
N ARG A 60 1.96 -6.01 0.67
CA ARG A 60 1.46 -5.99 -0.71
C ARG A 60 1.43 -4.57 -1.26
N ARG A 61 1.78 -4.42 -2.53
CA ARG A 61 1.93 -3.09 -3.16
C ARG A 61 0.60 -2.36 -3.17
N GLU A 62 -0.46 -3.04 -3.58
CA GLU A 62 -1.83 -2.52 -3.64
C GLU A 62 -2.33 -2.04 -2.27
N ILE A 63 -2.04 -2.78 -1.20
CA ILE A 63 -2.45 -2.42 0.17
C ILE A 63 -1.69 -1.16 0.63
N LYS A 64 -0.37 -1.10 0.39
CA LYS A 64 0.43 0.08 0.72
C LYS A 64 0.01 1.32 -0.07
N ASP A 65 -0.40 1.15 -1.32
CA ASP A 65 -0.81 2.26 -2.17
C ASP A 65 -2.14 2.85 -1.69
N ILE A 66 -3.11 2.01 -1.30
CA ILE A 66 -4.36 2.47 -0.68
C ILE A 66 -4.08 3.18 0.66
N ILE A 67 -3.20 2.62 1.50
CA ILE A 67 -2.82 3.25 2.77
C ILE A 67 -2.19 4.63 2.53
N ALA A 68 -1.33 4.75 1.52
CA ALA A 68 -0.72 6.04 1.17
C ALA A 68 -1.77 7.04 0.67
N TYR A 69 -2.78 6.61 -0.09
CA TYR A 69 -3.92 7.47 -0.45
C TYR A 69 -4.68 7.97 0.77
N LEU A 70 -5.04 7.07 1.70
CA LEU A 70 -5.75 7.45 2.92
C LEU A 70 -4.94 8.42 3.78
N ARG A 71 -3.62 8.20 3.87
CA ARG A 71 -2.69 9.12 4.56
C ARG A 71 -2.68 10.50 3.94
N LEU A 72 -2.72 10.61 2.62
CA LEU A 72 -2.77 11.92 1.94
C LEU A 72 -4.09 12.66 2.15
N ILE A 73 -5.21 11.93 2.22
CA ILE A 73 -6.50 12.53 2.55
C ILE A 73 -6.47 13.11 3.97
N GLN A 74 -5.86 12.39 4.91
CA GLN A 74 -5.73 12.85 6.30
C GLN A 74 -4.69 13.97 6.47
N ASN A 75 -3.54 13.83 5.80
CA ASN A 75 -2.42 14.76 5.85
C ASN A 75 -1.83 14.96 4.44
N PRO A 76 -2.24 16.03 3.73
CA PRO A 76 -1.75 16.32 2.40
C PRO A 76 -0.24 16.63 2.33
N TYR A 77 0.38 16.97 3.46
CA TYR A 77 1.81 17.34 3.54
C TYR A 77 2.74 16.15 3.74
N ASP A 78 2.23 14.90 3.69
CA ASP A 78 3.07 13.69 3.73
C ASP A 78 3.74 13.44 2.38
N SER A 79 4.99 13.91 2.25
CA SER A 79 5.81 13.76 1.05
C SER A 79 6.08 12.30 0.69
N VAL A 80 6.22 11.41 1.68
CA VAL A 80 6.52 9.99 1.44
C VAL A 80 5.33 9.30 0.80
N SER A 81 4.13 9.54 1.34
CA SER A 81 2.90 9.00 0.77
C SER A 81 2.62 9.61 -0.61
N LEU A 82 2.85 10.91 -0.81
CA LEU A 82 2.65 11.59 -2.09
C LEU A 82 3.54 11.02 -3.18
N LEU A 83 4.86 10.96 -2.96
CA LEU A 83 5.82 10.46 -3.94
C LEU A 83 5.57 9.00 -4.32
N ARG A 84 4.97 8.22 -3.41
CA ARG A 84 4.57 6.83 -3.66
C ARG A 84 3.39 6.73 -4.63
N VAL A 85 2.32 7.48 -4.39
CA VAL A 85 1.06 7.32 -5.15
C VAL A 85 0.88 8.30 -6.32
N ILE A 86 1.79 9.27 -6.48
CA ILE A 86 1.71 10.29 -7.54
C ILE A 86 1.58 9.70 -8.95
N ASN A 87 2.16 8.52 -9.21
CA ASN A 87 2.09 7.83 -10.51
C ASN A 87 1.35 6.48 -10.45
N VAL A 88 0.48 6.27 -9.45
CA VAL A 88 -0.35 5.06 -9.32
C VAL A 88 -1.81 5.47 -9.21
N PRO A 89 -2.71 5.24 -10.20
CA PRO A 89 -2.48 4.63 -11.51
C PRO A 89 -1.53 5.48 -12.38
N GLY A 90 -0.96 4.90 -13.44
CA GLY A 90 0.02 5.58 -14.30
C GLY A 90 -0.51 6.89 -14.89
N ARG A 91 0.04 8.02 -14.47
CA ARG A 91 -0.34 9.38 -14.91
C ARG A 91 0.63 9.96 -15.95
N GLY A 92 1.58 9.16 -16.43
CA GLY A 92 2.66 9.63 -17.31
C GLY A 92 3.69 10.50 -16.61
N ILE A 93 3.72 10.49 -15.27
CA ILE A 93 4.68 11.27 -14.47
C ILE A 93 5.94 10.42 -14.29
N GLY A 94 6.99 10.75 -15.04
CA GLY A 94 8.27 10.05 -14.98
C GLY A 94 9.10 10.41 -13.74
N GLN A 95 10.05 9.53 -13.38
CA GLN A 95 10.94 9.71 -12.22
C GLN A 95 11.73 11.03 -12.27
N GLN A 96 12.13 11.47 -13.47
CA GLN A 96 12.82 12.75 -13.65
C GLN A 96 11.93 13.95 -13.30
N THR A 97 10.65 13.90 -13.66
CA THR A 97 9.67 14.95 -13.32
C THR A 97 9.47 15.03 -11.82
N ILE A 98 9.35 13.88 -11.14
CA ILE A 98 9.22 13.79 -9.69
C ILE A 98 10.47 14.36 -8.98
N ALA A 99 11.66 14.01 -9.46
CA ALA A 99 12.91 14.53 -8.91
C ALA A 99 13.02 16.05 -9.06
N ARG A 100 12.64 16.60 -10.22
CA ARG A 100 12.59 18.06 -10.45
C ARG A 100 11.61 18.75 -9.51
N LEU A 101 10.42 18.18 -9.30
CA LEU A 101 9.43 18.70 -8.36
C LEU A 101 10.00 18.75 -6.93
N SER A 102 10.57 17.65 -6.46
CA SER A 102 11.11 17.57 -5.09
C SER A 102 12.29 18.55 -4.90
N ASN A 103 13.16 18.70 -5.90
CA ASN A 103 14.26 19.66 -5.83
C ASN A 103 13.77 21.11 -5.80
N TRP A 104 12.75 21.44 -6.59
CA TRP A 104 12.16 22.77 -6.64
C TRP A 104 11.42 23.11 -5.33
N ALA A 105 10.58 22.19 -4.83
CA ALA A 105 9.91 22.32 -3.55
C ALA A 105 10.92 22.53 -2.40
N LYS A 106 12.02 21.76 -2.39
CA LYS A 106 13.12 21.92 -1.43
C LYS A 106 13.81 23.28 -1.54
N SER A 107 14.06 23.79 -2.74
CA SER A 107 14.68 25.13 -2.90
C SER A 107 13.84 26.26 -2.35
N MET A 108 12.51 26.07 -2.31
CA MET A 108 11.55 27.01 -1.77
C MET A 108 11.19 26.72 -0.31
N SER A 109 11.75 25.65 0.28
CA SER A 109 11.40 25.16 1.62
C SER A 109 9.90 24.88 1.78
N ILE A 110 9.21 24.49 0.71
CA ILE A 110 7.78 24.12 0.72
C ILE A 110 7.60 22.60 0.57
N PRO A 111 6.50 22.02 1.09
CA PRO A 111 6.14 20.63 0.82
C PRO A 111 5.82 20.38 -0.66
N GLU A 112 6.09 19.18 -1.17
CA GLU A 112 5.83 18.83 -2.57
C GLU A 112 4.35 19.01 -2.98
N TYR A 113 3.42 18.82 -2.04
CA TYR A 113 1.99 19.05 -2.24
C TYR A 113 1.69 20.52 -2.58
N GLU A 114 2.30 21.46 -1.86
CA GLU A 114 2.13 22.89 -2.11
C GLU A 114 2.75 23.29 -3.45
N GLY A 115 3.92 22.72 -3.77
CA GLY A 115 4.53 22.88 -5.09
C GLY A 115 3.59 22.43 -6.23
N LEU A 116 2.86 21.32 -6.06
CA LEU A 116 1.85 20.88 -7.03
C LEU A 116 0.68 21.86 -7.13
N GLN A 117 0.21 22.44 -6.02
CA GLN A 117 -0.87 23.43 -6.03
C GLN A 117 -0.47 24.70 -6.78
N LEU A 118 0.76 25.19 -6.58
CA LEU A 118 1.30 26.35 -7.30
C LEU A 118 1.38 26.11 -8.81
N ILE A 119 1.73 24.90 -9.23
CA ILE A 119 1.75 24.51 -10.64
C ILE A 119 0.32 24.42 -11.22
N ALA A 120 -0.64 23.93 -10.43
CA ALA A 120 -2.01 23.70 -10.88
C ALA A 120 -2.87 24.97 -10.93
N LYS A 121 -2.59 25.97 -10.07
CA LYS A 121 -3.29 27.26 -10.02
C LYS A 121 -2.33 28.37 -10.50
N PRO A 122 -2.21 28.60 -11.81
CA PRO A 122 -1.32 29.61 -12.36
C PRO A 122 -1.78 31.06 -12.08
N GLU A 123 -2.97 31.27 -11.50
CA GLU A 123 -3.58 32.59 -11.36
C GLU A 123 -2.96 33.46 -10.23
N ASN A 124 -2.06 32.90 -9.40
CA ASN A 124 -1.51 33.60 -8.21
C ASN A 124 0.04 33.67 -8.14
N SER A 125 0.79 33.45 -9.22
CA SER A 125 2.26 33.34 -9.11
C SER A 125 3.03 34.02 -10.25
N GLU A 126 3.10 35.35 -10.21
CA GLU A 126 4.10 36.12 -10.97
C GLU A 126 5.54 35.93 -10.42
N GLU A 127 5.72 35.42 -9.20
CA GLU A 127 7.02 35.38 -8.52
C GLU A 127 7.84 34.09 -8.72
N HIS A 128 7.23 32.98 -9.14
CA HIS A 128 7.90 31.67 -9.10
C HIS A 128 7.74 30.89 -10.40
N GLN A 129 8.76 30.98 -11.26
CA GLN A 129 8.79 30.22 -12.51
C GLN A 129 8.87 28.70 -12.21
N PRO A 130 7.90 27.88 -12.69
CA PRO A 130 7.89 26.45 -12.43
C PRO A 130 9.08 25.77 -13.14
N PRO A 131 9.62 24.65 -12.60
CA PRO A 131 10.80 23.97 -13.14
C PRO A 131 10.47 23.13 -14.40
N PHE A 132 9.27 23.29 -14.95
CA PHE A 132 8.70 22.47 -16.01
C PHE A 132 8.38 23.32 -17.25
N SER A 133 8.50 22.71 -18.43
CA SER A 133 8.05 23.35 -19.66
C SER A 133 6.52 23.47 -19.68
N PRO A 134 5.93 24.49 -20.36
CA PRO A 134 4.48 24.73 -20.36
C PRO A 134 3.62 23.53 -20.80
N ARG A 135 4.19 22.59 -21.55
CA ARG A 135 3.53 21.34 -21.97
C ARG A 135 3.33 20.35 -20.81
N ILE A 136 4.26 20.30 -19.85
CA ILE A 136 4.22 19.38 -18.70
C ILE A 136 3.30 19.94 -17.60
N THR A 137 3.30 21.27 -17.40
CA THR A 137 2.43 21.98 -16.44
C THR A 137 0.94 21.68 -16.65
N LYS A 138 0.51 21.53 -17.92
CA LYS A 138 -0.88 21.16 -18.26
C LYS A 138 -1.25 19.73 -17.83
N GLY A 139 -0.29 18.80 -17.75
CA GLY A 139 -0.52 17.41 -17.38
C GLY A 139 -0.64 17.19 -15.87
N THR A 140 0.03 18.00 -15.06
CA THR A 140 0.01 17.92 -13.58
C THR A 140 -1.14 18.71 -12.95
N GLY A 141 -1.75 19.66 -13.67
CA GLY A 141 -2.86 20.49 -13.18
C GLY A 141 -4.16 19.73 -12.90
N TRP A 142 -4.32 18.50 -13.40
CA TRP A 142 -5.54 17.70 -13.18
C TRP A 142 -5.71 17.22 -11.72
N PHE A 143 -4.64 17.24 -10.91
CA PHE A 143 -4.70 16.83 -9.51
C PHE A 143 -5.40 17.84 -8.58
N CYS A 144 -5.62 19.08 -9.03
CA CYS A 144 -6.08 20.18 -8.18
C CYS A 144 -7.32 20.93 -8.70
N LYS A 145 -8.01 20.42 -9.74
CA LYS A 145 -9.28 21.01 -10.18
C LYS A 145 -10.45 20.44 -9.36
N PRO A 146 -11.19 21.26 -8.58
CA PRO A 146 -12.36 20.79 -7.84
C PRO A 146 -13.61 20.60 -8.72
N ASP A 147 -13.69 21.19 -9.91
CA ASP A 147 -14.94 21.23 -10.66
C ASP A 147 -14.76 20.89 -12.15
N THR A 148 -15.10 19.66 -12.50
CA THR A 148 -15.84 19.39 -13.74
C THR A 148 -17.02 18.51 -13.35
N GLY A 149 -18.17 19.15 -13.20
CA GLY A 149 -19.44 18.51 -12.90
C GLY A 149 -19.73 17.39 -13.90
N ILE A 150 -20.08 16.24 -13.34
CA ILE A 150 -20.84 15.21 -14.04
C ILE A 150 -22.24 15.27 -13.43
N TYR A 151 -23.07 16.15 -14.00
CA TYR A 151 -24.46 15.86 -14.28
C TYR A 151 -24.59 15.73 -15.80
#